data_AF-A0A536CPT9-F1
#
_entry.id   AF-A0A536CPT9-F1
#
_cell.length_a   1.000
_cell.length_b   1.000
_cell.length_c   1.000
_cell.angle_alpha   90.00
_cell.angle_beta   90.00
_cell.angle_gamma   90.00
#
_symmetry.space_group_name_H-M   'P 1'
#
loop_
_entity.id
_entity.type
_entity.pdbx_description
1 polymer ?
#
loop_
_entity_poly.entity_id
_entity_poly.type
_entity_poly.pdbx_seq_one_letter_code
_entity_poly.pdbx_strand_id
1 'polypeptide(L)'
;MAAAKPGRYGEFGGQYLPETLMPAVAELEAAWLAARAEPGFQDELARLLRDWVGRPTPLTDAPRLAEAVGLSRVLLKREDLAHTGAHKINSAVGQALLAKRMGKQRVVAETGAGQHGVASAAACALLGLECVVYMGTVDARRQQPNVFRMKLLGAEVREVDAGSRTLKDAVNEAIRDWVTNVRTTYYLLGSAIGPHPYPAMVKDFQSVIGREARAQTLALCGRLPDVVVACVGGGSNAIGVWSAFLDDRAVKLRGVEAGGEGIASGRHAASIVGGSVGVLHGSRTLVLQDDEG
;
A
#
# COMPACT_ATOMS: atom_id res chain seq x y z
N MET A 1 -16.91 -15.28 -23.64
CA MET A 1 -16.01 -14.86 -22.54
C MET A 1 -16.81 -13.98 -21.60
N ALA A 2 -16.94 -14.35 -20.32
CA ALA A 2 -17.64 -13.52 -19.34
C ALA A 2 -16.96 -12.13 -19.30
N ALA A 3 -17.76 -11.06 -19.33
CA ALA A 3 -17.25 -9.70 -19.22
C ALA A 3 -16.32 -9.58 -18.01
N ALA A 4 -15.20 -8.86 -18.16
CA ALA A 4 -14.29 -8.57 -17.06
C ALA A 4 -15.10 -7.89 -15.94
N LYS A 5 -15.34 -8.61 -14.84
CA LYS A 5 -16.05 -8.05 -13.69
C LYS A 5 -15.17 -6.95 -13.09
N PRO A 6 -15.70 -5.72 -12.87
CA PRO A 6 -14.94 -4.65 -12.22
C PRO A 6 -14.25 -5.16 -10.95
N GLY A 7 -12.99 -4.78 -10.78
CA GLY A 7 -12.21 -5.19 -9.61
C GLY A 7 -11.67 -6.61 -9.61
N ARG A 8 -11.77 -7.37 -10.71
CA ARG A 8 -11.14 -8.70 -10.84
C ARG A 8 -9.92 -8.71 -11.76
N TYR A 9 -8.89 -9.44 -11.34
CA TYR A 9 -7.68 -9.73 -12.10
C TYR A 9 -7.58 -11.25 -12.29
N GLY A 10 -8.11 -11.73 -13.42
CA GLY A 10 -8.38 -13.15 -13.58
C GLY A 10 -9.36 -13.63 -12.50
N GLU A 11 -8.93 -14.56 -11.67
CA GLU A 11 -9.75 -15.14 -10.60
C GLU A 11 -9.67 -14.37 -9.26
N PHE A 12 -8.72 -13.43 -9.14
CA PHE A 12 -8.41 -12.67 -7.93
C PHE A 12 -9.13 -11.31 -7.86
N GLY A 13 -9.18 -10.72 -6.67
CA GLY A 13 -9.81 -9.42 -6.40
C GLY A 13 -11.28 -9.55 -5.98
N GLY A 14 -12.13 -8.64 -6.47
CA GLY A 14 -13.55 -8.56 -6.14
C GLY A 14 -13.86 -7.75 -4.87
N GLN A 15 -15.10 -7.85 -4.41
CA GLN A 15 -15.63 -7.17 -3.22
C GLN A 15 -16.31 -8.21 -2.33
N TYR A 16 -15.58 -8.73 -1.35
CA TYR A 16 -16.06 -9.75 -0.41
C TYR A 16 -16.31 -9.13 0.96
N LEU A 17 -17.19 -8.13 1.01
CA LEU A 17 -17.53 -7.39 2.21
C LEU A 17 -19.00 -7.64 2.61
N PRO A 18 -19.37 -7.37 3.87
CA PRO A 18 -20.78 -7.29 4.26
C PRO A 18 -21.54 -6.27 3.39
N GLU A 19 -22.81 -6.57 3.10
CA GLU A 19 -23.68 -5.70 2.29
C GLU A 19 -23.73 -4.25 2.82
N THR A 20 -23.62 -4.08 4.14
CA THR A 20 -23.60 -2.78 4.81
C THR A 20 -22.46 -1.86 4.38
N LEU A 21 -21.35 -2.40 3.85
CA LEU A 21 -20.22 -1.62 3.34
C LEU A 21 -20.31 -1.35 1.84
N MET A 22 -21.16 -2.06 1.10
CA MET A 22 -21.21 -1.94 -0.36
C MET A 22 -21.50 -0.51 -0.85
N PRO A 23 -22.44 0.26 -0.23
CA PRO A 23 -22.65 1.66 -0.62
C PRO A 23 -21.40 2.54 -0.45
N ALA A 24 -20.63 2.33 0.61
CA ALA A 24 -19.44 3.14 0.90
C ALA A 24 -18.28 2.81 -0.03
N VAL A 25 -18.16 1.54 -0.43
CA VAL A 25 -17.17 1.11 -1.42
C VAL A 25 -17.54 1.64 -2.80
N ALA A 26 -18.83 1.67 -3.17
CA ALA A 26 -19.29 2.28 -4.41
C ALA A 26 -19.07 3.81 -4.42
N GLU A 27 -19.35 4.48 -3.30
CA GLU A 27 -19.05 5.91 -3.11
C GLU A 27 -17.56 6.18 -3.32
N LEU A 28 -16.69 5.35 -2.73
CA LEU A 28 -15.24 5.43 -2.88
C LEU A 28 -14.79 5.23 -4.33
N GLU A 29 -15.31 4.21 -5.01
CA GLU A 29 -14.97 3.93 -6.41
C GLU A 29 -15.36 5.09 -7.31
N ALA A 30 -16.58 5.62 -7.18
CA ALA A 30 -17.04 6.75 -7.96
C ALA A 30 -16.18 8.00 -7.72
N ALA A 31 -15.88 8.30 -6.44
CA ALA A 31 -15.04 9.43 -6.07
C ALA A 31 -13.61 9.29 -6.63
N TRP A 32 -13.01 8.11 -6.54
CA TRP A 32 -11.67 7.84 -7.08
C TRP A 32 -11.63 7.97 -8.61
N LEU A 33 -12.60 7.39 -9.32
CA LEU A 33 -12.67 7.47 -10.78
C LEU A 33 -12.84 8.92 -11.25
N ALA A 34 -13.67 9.70 -10.57
CA ALA A 34 -13.84 11.12 -10.85
C ALA A 34 -12.54 11.91 -10.58
N ALA A 35 -11.92 11.71 -9.42
CA ALA A 35 -10.66 12.35 -9.05
C ALA A 35 -9.51 12.01 -10.01
N ARG A 36 -9.48 10.79 -10.56
CA ARG A 36 -8.48 10.36 -11.53
C ARG A 36 -8.59 11.10 -12.87
N ALA A 37 -9.81 11.46 -13.29
CA ALA A 37 -10.06 12.17 -14.54
C ALA A 37 -9.96 13.70 -14.41
N GLU A 38 -9.91 14.22 -13.18
CA GLU A 38 -9.99 15.65 -12.90
C GLU A 38 -8.60 16.30 -12.80
N PRO A 39 -8.27 17.28 -13.67
CA PRO A 39 -6.98 17.96 -13.63
C PRO A 39 -6.68 18.61 -12.28
N GLY A 40 -7.66 19.28 -11.66
CA GLY A 40 -7.46 19.96 -10.37
C GLY A 40 -7.01 19.02 -9.25
N PHE A 41 -7.55 17.80 -9.20
CA PHE A 41 -7.11 16.79 -8.22
C PHE A 41 -5.69 16.29 -8.55
N GLN A 42 -5.39 16.05 -9.82
CA GLN A 42 -4.06 15.59 -10.24
C GLN A 42 -2.99 16.65 -9.98
N ASP A 43 -3.29 17.93 -10.22
CA ASP A 43 -2.40 19.05 -9.97
C ASP A 43 -2.12 19.22 -8.48
N GLU A 44 -3.16 19.11 -7.63
CA GLU A 44 -2.99 19.17 -6.19
C GLU A 44 -2.18 17.98 -5.67
N LEU A 45 -2.48 16.75 -6.11
CA LEU A 45 -1.69 15.57 -5.74
C LEU A 45 -0.23 15.71 -6.19
N ALA A 46 0.02 16.14 -7.42
CA ALA A 46 1.36 16.36 -7.95
C ALA A 46 2.13 17.43 -7.15
N ARG A 47 1.46 18.51 -6.76
CA ARG A 47 2.01 19.55 -5.89
C ARG A 47 2.41 18.99 -4.53
N LEU A 48 1.53 18.23 -3.87
CA LEU A 48 1.83 17.62 -2.57
C LEU A 48 2.98 16.60 -2.66
N LEU A 49 3.00 15.78 -3.72
CA LEU A 49 4.08 14.83 -3.94
C LEU A 49 5.43 15.54 -4.15
N ARG A 50 5.47 16.63 -4.91
CA ARG A 50 6.70 17.37 -5.16
C ARG A 50 7.15 18.19 -3.95
N ASP A 51 6.27 19.05 -3.43
CA ASP A 51 6.64 20.11 -2.50
C ASP A 51 6.66 19.65 -1.04
N TRP A 52 5.90 18.59 -0.69
CA TRP A 52 5.81 18.09 0.69
C TRP A 52 6.39 16.68 0.86
N VAL A 53 6.11 15.76 -0.08
CA VAL A 53 6.71 14.41 -0.02
C VAL A 53 8.18 14.41 -0.44
N GLY A 54 8.61 15.34 -1.30
CA GLY A 54 9.98 15.46 -1.78
C GLY A 54 10.27 14.63 -3.04
N ARG A 55 9.27 14.43 -3.91
CA ARG A 55 9.44 13.72 -5.19
C ARG A 55 10.04 14.63 -6.28
N PRO A 56 10.76 14.06 -7.27
CA PRO A 56 11.05 12.64 -7.47
C PRO A 56 12.10 12.10 -6.51
N THR A 57 11.95 10.84 -6.09
CA THR A 57 13.01 10.18 -5.31
C THR A 57 14.16 9.78 -6.24
N PRO A 58 15.43 9.84 -5.80
CA PRO A 58 16.56 9.47 -6.65
C PRO A 58 16.58 8.00 -7.08
N LEU A 59 17.28 7.72 -8.18
CA LEU A 59 17.72 6.38 -8.56
C LEU A 59 19.25 6.32 -8.39
N THR A 60 19.73 5.56 -7.42
CA THR A 60 21.14 5.54 -7.02
C THR A 60 21.85 4.30 -7.54
N ASP A 61 23.00 4.46 -8.19
CA ASP A 61 23.87 3.34 -8.56
C ASP A 61 24.59 2.76 -7.34
N ALA A 62 24.59 1.43 -7.20
CA ALA A 62 25.13 0.71 -6.06
C ALA A 62 26.21 -0.31 -6.51
N PRO A 63 27.39 0.14 -6.97
CA PRO A 63 28.41 -0.73 -7.54
C PRO A 63 28.93 -1.79 -6.57
N ARG A 64 29.10 -1.44 -5.28
CA ARG A 64 29.53 -2.40 -4.25
C ARG A 64 28.50 -3.51 -4.01
N LEU A 65 27.21 -3.20 -4.13
CA LEU A 65 26.17 -4.20 -4.03
C LEU A 65 26.18 -5.08 -5.29
N ALA A 66 26.32 -4.47 -6.46
CA ALA A 66 26.41 -5.19 -7.73
C ALA A 66 27.56 -6.22 -7.72
N GLU A 67 28.75 -5.81 -7.27
CA GLU A 67 29.90 -6.70 -7.05
C GLU A 67 29.57 -7.84 -6.08
N ALA A 68 28.99 -7.52 -4.91
CA ALA A 68 28.68 -8.51 -3.88
C ALA A 68 27.66 -9.58 -4.31
N VAL A 69 26.75 -9.25 -5.25
CA VAL A 69 25.75 -10.20 -5.78
C VAL A 69 26.09 -10.72 -7.17
N GLY A 70 27.28 -10.43 -7.71
CA GLY A 70 27.72 -10.90 -9.02
C GLY A 70 26.89 -10.35 -10.20
N LEU A 71 26.35 -9.14 -10.06
CA LEU A 71 25.60 -8.44 -11.11
C LEU A 71 26.43 -7.31 -11.72
N SER A 72 26.18 -7.01 -12.99
CA SER A 72 26.88 -5.92 -13.69
C SER A 72 26.51 -4.52 -13.18
N ARG A 73 25.28 -4.34 -12.68
CA ARG A 73 24.79 -3.09 -12.10
C ARG A 73 23.60 -3.33 -11.19
N VAL A 74 23.51 -2.56 -10.11
CA VAL A 74 22.33 -2.53 -9.23
C VAL A 74 21.94 -1.07 -9.01
N LEU A 75 20.68 -0.74 -9.32
CA LEU A 75 20.12 0.59 -9.12
C LEU A 75 19.08 0.54 -8.00
N LEU A 76 19.17 1.46 -7.05
CA LEU A 76 18.27 1.57 -5.91
C LEU A 76 17.30 2.74 -6.13
N LYS A 77 16.01 2.44 -6.27
CA LYS A 77 14.95 3.47 -6.28
C LYS A 77 14.67 3.91 -4.84
N ARG A 78 15.07 5.14 -4.51
CA ARG A 78 15.24 5.63 -3.12
C ARG A 78 13.95 6.10 -2.45
N GLU A 79 12.94 5.22 -2.37
CA GLU A 79 11.71 5.51 -1.63
C GLU A 79 11.92 5.66 -0.11
N ASP A 80 13.09 5.25 0.40
CA ASP A 80 13.55 5.54 1.77
C ASP A 80 13.74 7.04 2.03
N LEU A 81 13.95 7.84 0.97
CA LEU A 81 14.10 9.30 1.05
C LEU A 81 12.79 10.06 0.88
N ALA A 82 11.68 9.38 0.59
CA ALA A 82 10.37 10.03 0.60
C ALA A 82 10.02 10.48 2.01
N HIS A 83 9.29 11.59 2.17
CA HIS A 83 8.84 12.06 3.48
C HIS A 83 8.19 10.91 4.27
N THR A 84 8.38 10.89 5.58
CA THR A 84 8.09 9.77 6.51
C THR A 84 9.03 8.56 6.44
N GLY A 85 9.81 8.38 5.37
CA GLY A 85 10.89 7.38 5.25
C GLY A 85 10.49 6.09 4.53
N ALA A 86 9.38 6.07 3.80
CA ALA A 86 8.93 4.91 3.04
C ALA A 86 7.96 5.30 1.90
N HIS A 87 7.76 4.38 0.96
CA HIS A 87 6.81 4.54 -0.16
C HIS A 87 5.35 4.73 0.26
N LYS A 88 4.99 4.42 1.53
CA LYS A 88 3.60 4.48 2.02
C LYS A 88 2.99 5.87 1.91
N ILE A 89 3.80 6.93 2.03
CA ILE A 89 3.34 8.32 1.96
C ILE A 89 2.66 8.67 0.62
N ASN A 90 3.07 8.05 -0.49
CA ASN A 90 2.50 8.31 -1.82
C ASN A 90 1.00 8.00 -1.84
N SER A 91 0.64 6.80 -1.38
CA SER A 91 -0.77 6.36 -1.29
C SER A 91 -1.51 7.07 -0.17
N ALA A 92 -0.87 7.32 0.97
CA ALA A 92 -1.51 8.00 2.09
C ALA A 92 -1.98 9.41 1.74
N VAL A 93 -1.14 10.20 1.05
CA VAL A 93 -1.52 11.55 0.59
C VAL A 93 -2.65 11.49 -0.43
N GLY A 94 -2.56 10.60 -1.43
CA GLY A 94 -3.61 10.45 -2.43
C GLY A 94 -4.97 10.06 -1.84
N GLN A 95 -4.97 9.11 -0.91
CA GLN A 95 -6.19 8.68 -0.21
C GLN A 95 -6.72 9.73 0.77
N ALA A 96 -5.88 10.42 1.52
CA ALA A 96 -6.33 11.48 2.43
C ALA A 96 -6.91 12.68 1.65
N LEU A 97 -6.32 13.02 0.50
CA LEU A 97 -6.89 14.04 -0.39
C LEU A 97 -8.26 13.61 -0.94
N LEU A 98 -8.40 12.32 -1.29
CA LEU A 98 -9.68 11.75 -1.70
C LEU A 98 -10.71 11.76 -0.56
N ALA A 99 -10.32 11.41 0.67
CA ALA A 99 -11.17 11.46 1.85
C ALA A 99 -11.74 12.88 2.08
N LYS A 100 -10.88 13.90 1.98
CA LYS A 100 -11.27 15.31 2.06
C LYS A 100 -12.26 15.69 0.96
N ARG A 101 -12.01 15.25 -0.29
CA ARG A 101 -12.93 15.46 -1.42
C ARG A 101 -14.30 14.82 -1.19
N MET A 102 -14.34 13.63 -0.59
CA MET A 102 -15.57 12.94 -0.20
C MET A 102 -16.26 13.57 1.01
N GLY A 103 -15.74 14.67 1.57
CA GLY A 103 -16.31 15.35 2.74
C GLY A 103 -16.12 14.59 4.05
N LYS A 104 -15.32 13.52 4.07
CA LYS A 104 -15.02 12.76 5.29
C LYS A 104 -14.11 13.59 6.19
N GLN A 105 -14.41 13.60 7.50
CA GLN A 105 -13.66 14.38 8.49
C GLN A 105 -12.66 13.52 9.26
N ARG A 106 -12.86 12.20 9.22
CA ARG A 106 -12.12 11.22 10.01
C ARG A 106 -11.55 10.12 9.12
N VAL A 107 -10.35 9.68 9.45
CA VAL A 107 -9.64 8.57 8.81
C VAL A 107 -9.31 7.50 9.85
N VAL A 108 -9.58 6.25 9.49
CA VAL A 108 -9.04 5.08 10.19
C VAL A 108 -8.00 4.40 9.32
N ALA A 109 -6.95 3.84 9.93
CA ALA A 109 -5.93 3.06 9.25
C ALA A 109 -5.42 1.93 10.14
N GLU A 110 -4.91 0.85 9.55
CA GLU A 110 -4.19 -0.21 10.26
C GLU A 110 -2.67 -0.02 10.22
N THR A 111 -1.91 -0.61 11.14
CA THR A 111 -0.47 -0.73 10.92
C THR A 111 0.14 -1.89 11.69
N GLY A 112 1.20 -2.48 11.11
CA GLY A 112 2.07 -3.48 11.75
C GLY A 112 3.42 -2.87 12.04
N ALA A 113 4.28 -2.74 11.02
CA ALA A 113 5.58 -2.08 11.16
C ALA A 113 5.52 -0.58 11.56
N GLY A 114 4.34 0.05 11.53
CA GLY A 114 4.15 1.45 11.90
C GLY A 114 4.30 2.45 10.74
N GLN A 115 4.99 2.09 9.65
CA GLN A 115 5.23 3.01 8.53
C GLN A 115 3.93 3.48 7.85
N HIS A 116 2.93 2.61 7.71
CA HIS A 116 1.62 3.03 7.18
C HIS A 116 0.89 3.97 8.13
N GLY A 117 0.95 3.71 9.43
CA GLY A 117 0.34 4.55 10.44
C GLY A 117 0.98 5.94 10.49
N VAL A 118 2.30 6.02 10.44
CA VAL A 118 3.04 7.30 10.36
C VAL A 118 2.68 8.08 9.09
N ALA A 119 2.63 7.41 7.93
CA ALA A 119 2.24 8.04 6.67
C ALA A 119 0.79 8.56 6.70
N SER A 120 -0.13 7.77 7.26
CA SER A 120 -1.55 8.14 7.41
C SER A 120 -1.71 9.34 8.35
N ALA A 121 -1.06 9.30 9.51
CA ALA A 121 -1.06 10.38 10.49
C ALA A 121 -0.50 11.69 9.87
N ALA A 122 0.61 11.61 9.15
CA ALA A 122 1.22 12.77 8.49
C ALA A 122 0.31 13.37 7.41
N ALA A 123 -0.30 12.53 6.57
CA ALA A 123 -1.21 12.99 5.53
C ALA A 123 -2.49 13.61 6.12
N CYS A 124 -3.03 13.04 7.21
CA CYS A 124 -4.19 13.57 7.90
C CYS A 124 -3.88 14.91 8.58
N ALA A 125 -2.73 15.02 9.25
CA ALA A 125 -2.27 16.27 9.86
C ALA A 125 -2.11 17.39 8.83
N LEU A 126 -1.54 17.07 7.65
CA LEU A 126 -1.39 18.01 6.54
C LEU A 126 -2.74 18.53 6.01
N LEU A 127 -3.75 17.64 5.93
CA LEU A 127 -5.02 17.94 5.27
C LEU A 127 -6.15 18.32 6.23
N GLY A 128 -5.88 18.33 7.53
CA GLY A 128 -6.85 18.68 8.57
C GLY A 128 -7.90 17.60 8.83
N LEU A 129 -7.50 16.33 8.80
CA LEU A 129 -8.37 15.18 9.07
C LEU A 129 -8.04 14.57 10.43
N GLU A 130 -9.07 14.12 11.17
CA GLU A 130 -8.86 13.30 12.35
C GLU A 130 -8.28 11.94 11.93
N CYS A 131 -7.28 11.43 12.66
CA CYS A 131 -6.63 10.17 12.33
C CYS A 131 -6.63 9.22 13.53
N VAL A 132 -7.17 8.01 13.32
CA VAL A 132 -7.11 6.91 14.28
C VAL A 132 -6.37 5.75 13.62
N VAL A 133 -5.27 5.31 14.25
CA VAL A 133 -4.46 4.19 13.76
C VAL A 133 -4.61 3.00 14.69
N TYR A 134 -5.07 1.88 14.14
CA TYR A 134 -5.12 0.58 14.81
C TYR A 134 -3.79 -0.15 14.66
N MET A 135 -3.27 -0.68 15.77
CA MET A 135 -1.98 -1.38 15.78
C MET A 135 -2.00 -2.52 16.79
N GLY A 136 -1.59 -3.73 16.41
CA GLY A 136 -1.52 -4.84 17.37
C GLY A 136 -0.56 -4.55 18.53
N THR A 137 -0.89 -4.97 19.76
CA THR A 137 -0.06 -4.66 20.95
C THR A 137 1.37 -5.20 20.83
N VAL A 138 1.58 -6.36 20.18
CA VAL A 138 2.93 -6.92 19.93
C VAL A 138 3.71 -6.02 18.98
N ASP A 139 3.07 -5.56 17.91
CA ASP A 139 3.67 -4.66 16.92
C ASP A 139 3.96 -3.28 17.53
N ALA A 140 3.03 -2.73 18.31
CA ALA A 140 3.20 -1.46 19.01
C ALA A 140 4.43 -1.49 19.93
N ARG A 141 4.60 -2.56 20.72
CA ARG A 141 5.78 -2.75 21.58
C ARG A 141 7.08 -2.86 20.79
N ARG A 142 7.09 -3.56 19.65
CA ARG A 142 8.28 -3.72 18.80
C ARG A 142 8.64 -2.44 18.05
N GLN A 143 7.66 -1.58 17.76
CA GLN A 143 7.79 -0.41 16.89
C GLN A 143 7.47 0.90 17.64
N GLN A 144 7.85 0.99 18.91
CA GLN A 144 7.65 2.16 19.76
C GLN A 144 8.05 3.50 19.10
N PRO A 145 9.17 3.60 18.35
CA PRO A 145 9.50 4.84 17.66
C PRO A 145 8.41 5.31 16.67
N ASN A 146 7.75 4.39 15.97
CA ASN A 146 6.66 4.75 15.05
C ASN A 146 5.38 5.09 15.80
N VAL A 147 5.08 4.42 16.93
CA VAL A 147 3.96 4.80 17.81
C VAL A 147 4.11 6.24 18.29
N PHE A 148 5.32 6.61 18.74
CA PHE A 148 5.61 7.97 19.18
C PHE A 148 5.46 8.99 18.06
N ARG A 149 5.99 8.69 16.86
CA ARG A 149 5.84 9.57 15.68
C ARG A 149 4.37 9.79 15.29
N MET A 150 3.54 8.76 15.33
CA MET A 150 2.10 8.90 15.06
C MET A 150 1.42 9.86 16.05
N LYS A 151 1.72 9.72 17.35
CA LYS A 151 1.18 10.59 18.39
C LYS A 151 1.65 12.05 18.24
N LEU A 152 2.92 12.27 17.90
CA LEU A 152 3.44 13.62 17.61
C LEU A 152 2.76 14.28 16.40
N LEU A 153 2.31 13.49 15.43
CA LEU A 153 1.53 13.95 14.29
C LEU A 153 0.04 14.15 14.62
N GLY A 154 -0.37 13.98 15.88
CA GLY A 154 -1.74 14.20 16.34
C GLY A 154 -2.70 13.04 16.11
N ALA A 155 -2.21 11.87 15.68
CA ALA A 155 -3.07 10.69 15.52
C ALA A 155 -3.33 9.99 16.87
N GLU A 156 -4.56 9.49 17.04
CA GLU A 156 -4.88 8.53 18.10
C GLU A 156 -4.33 7.15 17.70
N VAL A 157 -3.54 6.52 18.55
CA VAL A 157 -3.06 5.14 18.33
C VAL A 157 -3.84 4.21 19.24
N ARG A 158 -4.68 3.35 18.66
CA ARG A 158 -5.48 2.33 19.35
C ARG A 158 -4.78 0.98 19.27
N GLU A 159 -4.29 0.51 20.41
CA GLU A 159 -3.64 -0.80 20.49
C GLU A 159 -4.68 -1.93 20.50
N VAL A 160 -4.47 -2.97 19.68
CA VAL A 160 -5.36 -4.13 19.54
C VAL A 160 -4.74 -5.33 20.25
N ASP A 161 -5.40 -5.79 21.32
CA ASP A 161 -4.94 -6.93 22.14
C ASP A 161 -5.64 -8.26 21.82
N ALA A 162 -6.58 -8.24 20.88
CA ALA A 162 -7.28 -9.43 20.40
C ALA A 162 -6.42 -10.27 19.44
N GLY A 163 -6.74 -11.56 19.35
CA GLY A 163 -6.17 -12.47 18.35
C GLY A 163 -4.65 -12.67 18.49
N SER A 164 -3.93 -12.61 17.36
CA SER A 164 -2.46 -12.74 17.36
C SER A 164 -1.74 -11.45 17.75
N ARG A 165 -2.49 -10.35 17.94
CA ARG A 165 -2.01 -9.03 18.37
C ARG A 165 -1.05 -8.41 17.37
N THR A 166 -1.29 -8.67 16.09
CA THR A 166 -0.46 -8.20 14.97
C THR A 166 -1.31 -7.48 13.91
N LEU A 167 -0.71 -7.16 12.76
CA LEU A 167 -1.37 -6.52 11.61
C LEU A 167 -2.75 -7.11 11.25
N LYS A 168 -2.94 -8.44 11.29
CA LYS A 168 -4.22 -9.07 10.94
C LYS A 168 -5.35 -8.53 11.83
N ASP A 169 -5.11 -8.48 13.13
CA ASP A 169 -6.12 -8.05 14.11
C ASP A 169 -6.35 -6.53 14.02
N ALA A 170 -5.30 -5.75 13.74
CA ALA A 170 -5.42 -4.32 13.48
C ALA A 170 -6.30 -4.01 12.25
N VAL A 171 -6.19 -4.80 11.17
CA VAL A 171 -7.08 -4.69 9.99
C VAL A 171 -8.52 -4.97 10.37
N ASN A 172 -8.75 -6.04 11.14
CA ASN A 172 -10.10 -6.41 11.57
C ASN A 172 -10.78 -5.29 12.38
N GLU A 173 -10.07 -4.69 13.33
CA GLU A 173 -10.60 -3.58 14.13
C GLU A 173 -10.80 -2.29 13.32
N ALA A 174 -9.91 -1.98 12.37
CA ALA A 174 -10.09 -0.85 11.47
C ALA A 174 -11.33 -1.01 10.58
N ILE A 175 -11.57 -2.22 10.05
CA ILE A 175 -12.77 -2.52 9.27
C ILE A 175 -14.03 -2.42 10.15
N ARG A 176 -14.00 -2.94 11.39
CA ARG A 176 -15.13 -2.82 12.33
C ARG A 176 -15.48 -1.36 12.63
N ASP A 177 -14.48 -0.53 12.92
CA ASP A 177 -14.70 0.91 13.14
C ASP A 177 -15.29 1.55 11.88
N TRP A 178 -14.73 1.24 10.71
CA TRP A 178 -15.25 1.80 9.46
C TRP A 178 -16.71 1.41 9.21
N VAL A 179 -17.11 0.16 9.46
CA VAL A 179 -18.51 -0.28 9.37
C VAL A 179 -19.42 0.56 10.27
N THR A 180 -19.00 0.82 11.51
CA THR A 180 -19.79 1.60 12.48
C THR A 180 -19.88 3.08 12.11
N ASN A 181 -18.83 3.64 11.50
CA ASN A 181 -18.68 5.09 11.28
C ASN A 181 -18.66 5.50 9.79
N VAL A 182 -19.18 4.66 8.91
CA VAL A 182 -18.99 4.72 7.45
C VAL A 182 -19.39 6.05 6.79
N ARG A 183 -20.36 6.76 7.39
CA ARG A 183 -20.86 8.04 6.87
C ARG A 183 -19.82 9.16 6.97
N THR A 184 -19.06 9.20 8.06
CA THR A 184 -18.12 10.28 8.39
C THR A 184 -16.66 9.88 8.25
N THR A 185 -16.39 8.57 8.20
CA THR A 185 -15.04 8.00 8.25
C THR A 185 -14.62 7.40 6.91
N TYR A 186 -13.40 7.70 6.50
CA TYR A 186 -12.70 7.04 5.40
C TYR A 186 -11.74 5.97 5.95
N TYR A 187 -11.71 4.79 5.32
CA TYR A 187 -10.71 3.77 5.66
C TYR A 187 -9.49 3.87 4.75
N LEU A 188 -8.36 4.31 5.30
CA LEU A 188 -7.10 4.47 4.57
C LEU A 188 -6.29 3.17 4.63
N LEU A 189 -6.61 2.27 3.69
CA LEU A 189 -5.97 0.97 3.58
C LEU A 189 -4.52 1.07 3.08
N GLY A 190 -3.61 0.33 3.72
CA GLY A 190 -2.17 0.55 3.61
C GLY A 190 -1.39 -0.22 2.55
N SER A 191 -2.05 -0.98 1.69
CA SER A 191 -1.38 -1.69 0.59
C SER A 191 -2.32 -1.99 -0.59
N ALA A 192 -1.81 -2.56 -1.68
CA ALA A 192 -2.60 -2.95 -2.84
C ALA A 192 -3.34 -4.28 -2.60
N ILE A 193 -4.16 -4.30 -1.55
CA ILE A 193 -4.97 -5.44 -1.11
C ILE A 193 -6.39 -4.96 -0.79
N GLY A 194 -7.25 -5.89 -0.36
CA GLY A 194 -8.60 -5.58 0.06
C GLY A 194 -9.57 -5.47 -1.11
N PRO A 195 -10.83 -5.10 -0.83
CA PRO A 195 -11.89 -5.09 -1.82
C PRO A 195 -11.59 -4.02 -2.88
N HIS A 196 -12.03 -4.25 -4.11
CA HIS A 196 -12.09 -3.17 -5.10
C HIS A 196 -12.89 -1.97 -4.53
N PRO A 197 -12.41 -0.72 -4.64
CA PRO A 197 -11.35 -0.24 -5.54
C PRO A 197 -9.92 -0.17 -4.96
N TYR A 198 -9.70 -0.58 -3.70
CA TYR A 198 -8.40 -0.35 -3.02
C TYR A 198 -7.18 -0.87 -3.79
N PRO A 199 -7.14 -2.11 -4.33
CA PRO A 199 -5.96 -2.58 -5.06
C PRO A 199 -5.62 -1.70 -6.28
N ALA A 200 -6.62 -1.29 -7.04
CA ALA A 200 -6.43 -0.45 -8.23
C ALA A 200 -6.05 0.99 -7.85
N MET A 201 -6.74 1.56 -6.88
CA MET A 201 -6.49 2.92 -6.37
C MET A 201 -5.10 3.05 -5.75
N VAL A 202 -4.69 2.10 -4.91
CA VAL A 202 -3.36 2.11 -4.29
C VAL A 202 -2.27 1.92 -5.34
N LYS A 203 -2.48 1.07 -6.36
CA LYS A 203 -1.57 0.98 -7.50
C LYS A 203 -1.43 2.35 -8.19
N ASP A 204 -2.54 3.02 -8.49
CA ASP A 204 -2.51 4.31 -9.19
C ASP A 204 -1.70 5.36 -8.41
N PHE A 205 -1.93 5.48 -7.10
CA PHE A 205 -1.16 6.40 -6.26
C PHE A 205 0.31 6.01 -6.09
N GLN A 206 0.65 4.72 -6.16
CA GLN A 206 2.04 4.24 -6.10
C GLN A 206 2.74 4.25 -7.47
N SER A 207 2.02 4.43 -8.58
CA SER A 207 2.57 4.36 -9.94
C SER A 207 3.65 5.41 -10.21
N VAL A 208 3.67 6.49 -9.42
CA VAL A 208 4.73 7.51 -9.44
C VAL A 208 6.13 6.91 -9.29
N ILE A 209 6.28 5.83 -8.52
CA ILE A 209 7.55 5.12 -8.33
C ILE A 209 8.04 4.57 -9.68
N GLY A 210 7.19 3.84 -10.39
CA GLY A 210 7.51 3.24 -11.68
C GLY A 210 7.79 4.28 -12.75
N ARG A 211 6.95 5.32 -12.85
CA ARG A 211 7.13 6.41 -13.82
C ARG A 211 8.50 7.07 -13.68
N GLU A 212 8.87 7.44 -12.45
CA GLU A 212 10.17 8.04 -12.17
C GLU A 212 11.31 7.06 -12.41
N ALA A 213 11.21 5.82 -11.91
CA ALA A 213 12.26 4.82 -12.06
C ALA A 213 12.55 4.51 -13.53
N ARG A 214 11.50 4.41 -14.37
CA ARG A 214 11.64 4.20 -15.81
C ARG A 214 12.36 5.37 -16.48
N ALA A 215 11.91 6.60 -16.23
CA ALA A 215 12.53 7.81 -16.78
C ALA A 215 14.01 7.93 -16.36
N GLN A 216 14.30 7.72 -15.07
CA GLN A 216 15.65 7.78 -14.51
C GLN A 216 16.56 6.67 -15.06
N THR A 217 16.04 5.45 -15.23
CA THR A 217 16.82 4.34 -15.79
C THR A 217 17.16 4.58 -17.25
N LEU A 218 16.20 5.06 -18.05
CA LEU A 218 16.46 5.41 -19.45
C LEU A 218 17.50 6.54 -19.57
N ALA A 219 17.40 7.56 -18.73
CA ALA A 219 18.37 8.65 -18.69
C ALA A 219 19.78 8.19 -18.28
N LEU A 220 19.89 7.29 -17.31
CA LEU A 220 21.17 6.82 -16.75
C LEU A 220 21.84 5.70 -17.56
N CYS A 221 21.04 4.85 -18.20
CA CYS A 221 21.52 3.62 -18.85
C CYS A 221 21.32 3.60 -20.37
N GLY A 222 20.53 4.51 -20.93
CA GLY A 222 20.12 4.49 -22.34
C GLY A 222 19.22 3.31 -22.73
N ARG A 223 18.79 2.50 -21.76
CA ARG A 223 17.96 1.29 -21.96
C ARG A 223 17.12 0.99 -20.72
N LEU A 224 16.12 0.13 -20.89
CA LEU A 224 15.32 -0.43 -19.78
C LEU A 224 16.15 -1.43 -18.96
N PRO A 225 15.79 -1.67 -17.68
CA PRO A 225 16.47 -2.64 -16.85
C PRO A 225 16.15 -4.08 -17.28
N ASP A 226 17.07 -5.01 -17.04
CA ASP A 226 16.85 -6.43 -17.32
C ASP A 226 15.84 -7.06 -16.33
N VAL A 227 15.85 -6.57 -15.09
CA VAL A 227 14.99 -7.05 -13.99
C VAL A 227 14.58 -5.88 -13.10
N VAL A 228 13.31 -5.85 -12.66
CA VAL A 228 12.82 -4.96 -11.58
C VAL A 228 12.39 -5.83 -10.40
N VAL A 229 13.08 -5.66 -9.28
CA VAL A 229 12.87 -6.45 -8.05
C VAL A 229 12.21 -5.58 -6.98
N ALA A 230 11.22 -6.12 -6.27
CA ALA A 230 10.53 -5.45 -5.17
C ALA A 230 10.05 -6.45 -4.13
N CYS A 231 9.99 -6.04 -2.85
CA CYS A 231 9.45 -6.89 -1.79
C CYS A 231 7.93 -6.92 -1.82
N VAL A 232 7.34 -8.07 -1.50
CA VAL A 232 5.89 -8.31 -1.55
C VAL A 232 5.41 -8.70 -0.16
N GLY A 233 4.86 -7.71 0.56
CA GLY A 233 3.88 -7.94 1.62
C GLY A 233 2.50 -7.92 0.98
N GLY A 234 1.71 -6.86 1.20
CA GLY A 234 0.49 -6.61 0.43
C GLY A 234 0.73 -6.00 -0.98
N GLY A 235 1.95 -6.05 -1.53
CA GLY A 235 2.24 -5.68 -2.92
C GLY A 235 2.28 -4.20 -3.35
N SER A 236 2.01 -3.21 -2.48
CA SER A 236 1.90 -1.79 -2.91
C SER A 236 3.16 -1.18 -3.54
N ASN A 237 4.35 -1.39 -2.95
CA ASN A 237 5.61 -0.89 -3.53
C ASN A 237 5.92 -1.61 -4.85
N ALA A 238 5.69 -2.92 -4.88
CA ALA A 238 5.99 -3.77 -6.02
C ALA A 238 5.12 -3.39 -7.22
N ILE A 239 3.80 -3.34 -7.07
CA ILE A 239 2.92 -2.93 -8.17
C ILE A 239 3.14 -1.46 -8.55
N GLY A 240 3.52 -0.60 -7.60
CA GLY A 240 3.88 0.79 -7.85
C GLY A 240 5.06 0.92 -8.82
N VAL A 241 6.18 0.25 -8.52
CA VAL A 241 7.35 0.28 -9.41
C VAL A 241 7.09 -0.48 -10.72
N TRP A 242 6.43 -1.63 -10.66
CA TRP A 242 6.16 -2.47 -11.85
C TRP A 242 5.18 -1.83 -12.82
N SER A 243 4.30 -0.94 -12.37
CA SER A 243 3.24 -0.33 -13.19
C SER A 243 3.75 0.28 -14.51
N ALA A 244 4.98 0.78 -14.55
CA ALA A 244 5.59 1.39 -15.73
C ALA A 244 6.32 0.39 -16.65
N PHE A 245 6.39 -0.89 -16.28
CA PHE A 245 7.12 -1.94 -16.99
C PHE A 245 6.24 -3.16 -17.35
N LEU A 246 4.94 -3.12 -17.05
CA LEU A 246 4.03 -4.26 -17.26
C LEU A 246 3.95 -4.70 -18.74
N ASP A 247 4.04 -3.75 -19.67
CA ASP A 247 3.96 -4.01 -21.11
C ASP A 247 5.33 -4.32 -21.75
N ASP A 248 6.42 -4.09 -21.00
CA ASP A 248 7.79 -4.29 -21.48
C ASP A 248 8.22 -5.76 -21.27
N ARG A 249 7.83 -6.68 -22.18
CA ARG A 249 8.05 -8.14 -22.06
C ARG A 249 9.50 -8.58 -21.82
N ALA A 250 10.47 -7.76 -22.21
CA ALA A 250 11.89 -8.02 -21.98
C ALA A 250 12.32 -7.77 -20.52
N VAL A 251 11.57 -6.94 -19.77
CA VAL A 251 11.85 -6.59 -18.39
C VAL A 251 11.25 -7.65 -17.47
N LYS A 252 12.09 -8.37 -16.74
CA LYS A 252 11.59 -9.38 -15.78
C LYS A 252 11.13 -8.71 -14.49
N LEU A 253 9.90 -8.96 -14.07
CA LEU A 253 9.38 -8.50 -12.78
C LEU A 253 9.55 -9.60 -11.73
N ARG A 254 10.13 -9.27 -10.58
CA ARG A 254 10.45 -10.24 -9.51
C ARG A 254 9.99 -9.74 -8.15
N GLY A 255 8.99 -10.41 -7.59
CA GLY A 255 8.52 -10.20 -6.23
C GLY A 255 9.28 -11.05 -5.23
N VAL A 256 9.62 -10.49 -4.07
CA VAL A 256 10.28 -11.21 -2.98
C VAL A 256 9.39 -11.20 -1.74
N GLU A 257 8.84 -12.36 -1.37
CA GLU A 257 8.05 -12.53 -0.14
C GLU A 257 8.93 -12.89 1.07
N ALA A 258 8.40 -12.70 2.28
CA ALA A 258 9.12 -13.03 3.51
C ALA A 258 9.13 -14.54 3.78
N GLY A 259 10.29 -15.17 3.55
CA GLY A 259 10.51 -16.61 3.77
C GLY A 259 10.58 -17.06 5.23
N GLY A 260 10.69 -16.13 6.19
CA GLY A 260 10.74 -16.43 7.62
C GLY A 260 11.85 -17.42 7.97
N GLU A 261 11.51 -18.48 8.72
CA GLU A 261 12.43 -19.58 9.07
C GLU A 261 12.47 -20.67 7.99
N GLY A 262 11.89 -20.41 6.82
CA GLY A 262 11.81 -21.32 5.68
C GLY A 262 10.38 -21.78 5.42
N ILE A 263 10.02 -21.93 4.15
CA ILE A 263 8.66 -22.30 3.72
C ILE A 263 8.21 -23.63 4.35
N ALA A 264 9.10 -24.63 4.33
CA ALA A 264 8.82 -25.95 4.90
C ALA A 264 8.56 -25.95 6.41
N SER A 265 8.95 -24.89 7.13
CA SER A 265 8.73 -24.80 8.58
C SER A 265 7.30 -24.36 8.95
N GLY A 266 6.52 -23.84 7.99
CA GLY A 266 5.25 -23.15 8.24
C GLY A 266 5.41 -21.78 8.91
N ARG A 267 6.61 -21.39 9.36
CA ARG A 267 6.89 -20.08 9.97
C ARG A 267 7.40 -19.08 8.93
N HIS A 268 6.51 -18.67 8.03
CA HIS A 268 6.77 -17.70 6.96
C HIS A 268 5.55 -16.80 6.70
N ALA A 269 5.74 -15.78 5.84
CA ALA A 269 4.65 -14.93 5.35
C ALA A 269 4.59 -14.89 3.80
N ALA A 270 5.16 -15.91 3.14
CA ALA A 270 5.12 -16.09 1.70
C ALA A 270 3.79 -16.70 1.21
N SER A 271 2.76 -15.86 1.14
CA SER A 271 1.39 -16.24 0.74
C SER A 271 1.28 -16.71 -0.71
N ILE A 272 2.07 -16.15 -1.64
CA ILE A 272 2.01 -16.50 -3.06
C ILE A 272 2.70 -17.84 -3.30
N VAL A 273 3.82 -18.08 -2.61
CA VAL A 273 4.60 -19.32 -2.76
C VAL A 273 4.03 -20.49 -1.96
N GLY A 274 3.60 -20.26 -0.73
CA GLY A 274 3.19 -21.31 0.21
C GLY A 274 1.71 -21.30 0.60
N GLY A 275 0.91 -20.41 0.01
CA GLY A 275 -0.51 -20.31 0.30
C GLY A 275 -1.42 -20.95 -0.74
N SER A 276 -2.71 -20.83 -0.51
CA SER A 276 -3.76 -21.31 -1.41
C SER A 276 -4.81 -20.21 -1.61
N VAL A 277 -5.72 -20.41 -2.58
CA VAL A 277 -6.73 -19.40 -2.88
C VAL A 277 -7.76 -19.35 -1.76
N GLY A 278 -7.98 -18.16 -1.20
CA GLY A 278 -8.96 -17.90 -0.15
C GLY A 278 -9.53 -16.49 -0.26
N VAL A 279 -10.40 -16.13 0.69
CA VAL A 279 -10.97 -14.79 0.80
C VAL A 279 -10.53 -14.20 2.12
N LEU A 280 -9.79 -13.10 2.08
CA LEU A 280 -9.31 -12.40 3.27
C LEU A 280 -9.43 -10.89 3.09
N HIS A 281 -9.89 -10.22 4.14
CA HIS A 281 -10.05 -8.76 4.22
C HIS A 281 -10.73 -8.14 2.99
N GLY A 282 -11.79 -8.77 2.48
CA GLY A 282 -12.60 -8.21 1.39
C GLY A 282 -12.19 -8.59 -0.03
N SER A 283 -11.18 -9.44 -0.22
CA SER A 283 -10.73 -9.85 -1.56
C SER A 283 -10.41 -11.35 -1.66
N ARG A 284 -10.64 -11.92 -2.84
CA ARG A 284 -10.16 -13.27 -3.18
C ARG A 284 -8.69 -13.18 -3.60
N THR A 285 -7.81 -13.85 -2.87
CA THR A 285 -6.35 -13.77 -3.03
C THR A 285 -5.68 -15.06 -2.56
N LEU A 286 -4.36 -15.17 -2.69
CA LEU A 286 -3.58 -16.22 -2.05
C LEU A 286 -3.35 -15.88 -0.58
N VAL A 287 -3.63 -16.83 0.30
CA VAL A 287 -3.54 -16.69 1.76
C VAL A 287 -2.87 -17.92 2.38
N LEU A 288 -2.27 -17.73 3.55
CA LEU A 288 -1.83 -18.84 4.39
C LEU A 288 -3.02 -19.22 5.28
N GLN A 289 -3.61 -20.38 5.02
CA GLN A 289 -4.79 -20.92 5.70
C GLN A 289 -4.57 -22.41 5.98
N ASP A 290 -5.25 -22.92 7.01
CA ASP A 290 -5.29 -24.36 7.30
C ASP A 290 -6.37 -25.06 6.46
N ASP A 291 -6.66 -26.31 6.79
CA ASP A 291 -7.65 -27.12 6.05
C ASP A 291 -9.10 -26.64 6.25
N GLU A 292 -9.37 -25.77 7.23
CA GLU A 292 -10.69 -25.19 7.51
C GLU A 292 -10.90 -23.81 6.82
N GLY A 293 -9.80 -23.14 6.43
CA GLY A 293 -9.83 -21.88 5.68
C GLY A 293 -9.63 -20.61 6.51
#